data_AF-A0A937UJH2-F1
#
_entry.id   AF-A0A937UJH2-F1
#
_cell.length_a   1.000
_cell.length_b   1.000
_cell.length_c   1.000
_cell.angle_alpha   90.00
_cell.angle_beta   90.00
_cell.angle_gamma   90.00
#
_symmetry.space_group_name_H-M   'P 1'
#
loop_
_entity.id
_entity.type
_entity.pdbx_description
1 polymer ?
#
loop_
_entity_poly.entity_id
_entity_poly.type
_entity_poly.pdbx_seq_one_letter_code
_entity_poly.pdbx_strand_id
1 'polypeptide(L)'
;MKPSHPFPHPAIAELFQTLFPDFVLAFAFFTALSYAVLSRRFHHQRSAITMSGTIGLALSVGLVWWEQRNSLSIRDLGPIAVGFAIILVAFVMYQAIRQMGGSWAGAGIALGAALLISKLLGLDWALDQQLLHAAISVTLIVGILAFLLHQMWHAPSLSPRHVRVPKVRYDMRGLQQNRKLSKQLDRRFVELERRSQNAFTKPADVEELVQQLQRMLPAQGHLTERLAQLREKAYRLREGHVARIEELRSIAGRMPAEAKRQLAKQLREQYSQLGLAPFIPIPSLNRCPDSLTMPSVVPRSTFSCPLIHPLMLLIHLRPFPLILLHFCHRRPPRREGGPLG
;
A
#
# COMPACT_ATOMS: atom_id res chain seq x y z
N MET A 1 -11.78 40.56 57.92
CA MET A 1 -12.51 39.45 57.26
C MET A 1 -11.74 39.07 56.01
N LYS A 2 -11.21 37.85 55.94
CA LYS A 2 -10.34 37.37 54.85
C LYS A 2 -11.25 36.59 53.88
N PRO A 3 -11.37 36.98 52.60
CA PRO A 3 -12.25 36.30 51.67
C PRO A 3 -11.71 34.88 51.41
N SER A 4 -12.50 33.88 51.78
CA SER A 4 -12.27 32.48 51.42
C SER A 4 -12.54 32.33 49.92
N HIS A 5 -11.49 32.08 49.14
CA HIS A 5 -11.62 31.78 47.71
C HIS A 5 -12.39 30.45 47.54
N PRO A 6 -13.50 30.43 46.78
CA PRO A 6 -14.40 29.27 46.68
C PRO A 6 -13.92 28.17 45.71
N PHE A 7 -12.72 28.29 45.16
CA PHE A 7 -12.14 27.26 44.29
C PHE A 7 -11.02 26.54 45.04
N PRO A 8 -11.28 25.34 45.60
CA PRO A 8 -10.20 24.48 46.07
C PRO A 8 -9.40 24.06 44.85
N HIS A 9 -8.27 24.75 44.62
CA HIS A 9 -7.39 24.58 43.47
C HIS A 9 -6.38 23.39 43.50
N PRO A 10 -6.30 22.47 44.49
CA PRO A 10 -5.30 21.40 44.41
C PRO A 10 -5.70 20.25 43.46
N ALA A 11 -7.01 19.99 43.26
CA ALA A 11 -7.45 18.81 42.53
C ALA A 11 -7.07 18.82 41.03
N ILE A 12 -7.10 19.98 40.38
CA ILE A 12 -6.73 20.10 38.95
C ILE A 12 -5.22 19.96 38.77
N ALA A 13 -4.43 20.50 39.71
CA ALA A 13 -2.97 20.42 39.67
C ALA A 13 -2.50 18.97 39.85
N GLU A 14 -3.10 18.21 40.77
CA GLU A 14 -2.82 16.78 40.95
C GLU A 14 -3.25 15.94 39.74
N LEU A 15 -4.42 16.24 39.15
CA LEU A 15 -4.90 15.62 37.91
C LEU A 15 -3.90 15.82 36.77
N PHE A 16 -3.38 17.03 36.60
CA PHE A 16 -2.37 17.30 35.57
C PHE A 16 -1.03 16.64 35.88
N GLN A 17 -0.57 16.61 37.13
CA GLN A 17 0.72 15.98 37.45
C GLN A 17 0.72 14.45 37.22
N THR A 18 -0.41 13.80 37.45
CA THR A 18 -0.53 12.34 37.30
C THR A 18 -0.91 11.91 35.88
N LEU A 19 -1.82 12.61 35.20
CA LEU A 19 -2.33 12.17 33.89
C LEU A 19 -1.59 12.76 32.69
N PHE A 20 -0.86 13.86 32.88
CA PHE A 20 -0.13 14.49 31.78
C PHE A 20 0.97 13.60 31.17
N PRO A 21 1.79 12.85 31.94
CA PRO A 21 2.78 11.94 31.38
C PRO A 21 2.13 10.88 30.49
N ASP A 22 1.06 10.24 30.98
CA ASP A 22 0.37 9.16 30.27
C ASP A 22 -0.36 9.69 29.03
N PHE A 23 -0.95 10.89 29.10
CA PHE A 23 -1.51 11.58 27.96
C PHE A 23 -0.47 11.87 26.88
N VAL A 24 0.70 12.43 27.25
CA VAL A 24 1.77 12.75 26.31
C VAL A 24 2.30 11.48 25.64
N LEU A 25 2.45 10.40 26.40
CA LEU A 25 2.93 9.11 25.89
C LEU A 25 1.92 8.48 24.91
N ALA A 26 0.64 8.44 25.28
CA ALA A 26 -0.45 8.01 24.40
C ALA A 26 -0.55 8.88 23.14
N PHE A 27 -0.40 10.21 23.29
CA PHE A 27 -0.46 11.16 22.19
C PHE A 27 0.67 10.98 21.19
N ALA A 28 1.91 10.87 21.67
CA ALA A 28 3.05 10.58 20.82
C ALA A 28 2.86 9.24 20.09
N PHE A 29 2.41 8.22 20.81
CA PHE A 29 2.18 6.89 20.26
C PHE A 29 1.12 6.87 19.16
N PHE A 30 -0.09 7.36 19.43
CA PHE A 30 -1.18 7.36 18.45
C PHE A 30 -0.92 8.30 17.28
N THR A 31 -0.24 9.42 17.52
CA THR A 31 0.17 10.33 16.44
C THR A 31 1.18 9.66 15.52
N ALA A 32 2.22 9.00 16.06
CA ALA A 32 3.21 8.28 15.26
C ALA A 32 2.57 7.13 14.46
N LEU A 33 1.68 6.36 15.09
CA LEU A 33 0.97 5.26 14.44
C LEU A 33 0.06 5.78 13.30
N SER A 34 -0.74 6.80 13.59
CA SER A 34 -1.63 7.42 12.60
C SER A 34 -0.83 8.05 11.46
N TYR A 35 0.30 8.69 11.76
CA TYR A 35 1.18 9.25 10.74
C TYR A 35 1.78 8.16 9.85
N ALA A 36 2.25 7.06 10.41
CA ALA A 36 2.79 5.93 9.64
C ALA A 36 1.75 5.35 8.66
N VAL A 37 0.48 5.27 9.08
CA VAL A 37 -0.62 4.78 8.23
C VAL A 37 -1.03 5.83 7.18
N LEU A 38 -1.17 7.10 7.55
CA LEU A 38 -1.70 8.17 6.70
C LEU A 38 -0.67 8.73 5.71
N SER A 39 0.61 8.78 6.09
CA SER A 39 1.69 9.23 5.21
C SER A 39 1.78 8.39 3.93
N ARG A 40 1.34 7.13 3.97
CA ARG A 40 1.25 6.26 2.80
C ARG A 40 0.07 6.58 1.88
N ARG A 41 -1.02 7.12 2.42
CA ARG A 41 -2.25 7.42 1.67
C ARG A 41 -2.23 8.82 1.05
N PHE A 42 -1.55 9.76 1.70
CA PHE A 42 -1.49 11.14 1.24
C PHE A 42 -0.13 11.43 0.61
N HIS A 43 -0.10 11.74 -0.68
CA HIS A 43 1.11 12.22 -1.38
C HIS A 43 1.63 13.55 -0.83
N HIS A 44 0.87 14.27 0.00
CA HIS A 44 1.25 15.54 0.59
C HIS A 44 1.55 15.35 2.10
N GLN A 45 2.84 15.40 2.47
CA GLN A 45 3.29 15.26 3.86
C GLN A 45 2.57 16.19 4.84
N ARG A 46 2.28 17.43 4.43
CA ARG A 46 1.65 18.44 5.31
C ARG A 46 0.26 18.01 5.80
N SER A 47 -0.56 17.41 4.92
CA SER A 47 -1.90 16.94 5.30
C SER A 47 -1.87 15.70 6.19
N ALA A 48 -0.86 14.84 6.01
CA ALA A 48 -0.68 13.66 6.84
C ALA A 48 -0.36 14.04 8.29
N ILE A 49 0.51 15.04 8.52
CA ILE A 49 0.90 15.51 9.86
C ILE A 49 -0.30 16.08 10.61
N THR A 50 -1.08 16.95 9.96
CA THR A 50 -2.24 17.57 10.62
C THR A 50 -3.30 16.52 10.98
N MET A 51 -3.58 15.59 10.07
CA MET A 51 -4.58 14.53 10.33
C MET A 51 -4.11 13.55 11.40
N SER A 52 -2.83 13.14 11.37
CA SER A 52 -2.29 12.24 12.38
C SER A 52 -2.28 12.89 13.77
N GLY A 53 -1.99 14.19 13.85
CA GLY A 53 -2.07 14.94 15.10
C GLY A 53 -3.50 14.99 15.65
N THR A 54 -4.49 15.28 14.80
CA THR A 54 -5.90 15.32 15.24
C THR A 54 -6.42 13.96 15.69
N ILE A 55 -6.07 12.89 14.98
CA ILE A 55 -6.49 11.52 15.33
C ILE A 55 -5.76 11.05 16.59
N GLY A 56 -4.46 11.33 16.69
CA GLY A 56 -3.67 11.04 17.88
C GLY A 56 -4.24 11.72 19.12
N LEU A 57 -4.61 13.00 19.02
CA LEU A 57 -5.20 13.75 20.13
C LEU A 57 -6.56 13.16 20.53
N ALA A 58 -7.43 12.88 19.56
CA ALA A 58 -8.75 12.32 19.83
C ALA A 58 -8.67 10.95 20.54
N LEU A 59 -7.74 10.09 20.12
CA LEU A 59 -7.52 8.78 20.73
C LEU A 59 -6.93 8.90 22.13
N SER A 60 -5.97 9.80 22.36
CA SER A 60 -5.39 10.02 23.69
C SER A 60 -6.39 10.55 24.69
N VAL A 61 -7.22 11.52 24.28
CA VAL A 61 -8.31 12.03 25.13
C VAL A 61 -9.30 10.91 25.45
N GLY A 62 -9.66 10.08 24.46
CA GLY A 62 -10.53 8.93 24.68
C GLY A 62 -9.94 7.91 25.66
N LEU A 63 -8.63 7.69 25.62
CA LEU A 63 -7.94 6.75 26.50
C LEU A 63 -7.87 7.28 27.94
N VAL A 64 -7.52 8.56 28.13
CA VAL A 64 -7.56 9.24 29.45
C VAL A 64 -8.96 9.23 30.04
N TRP A 65 -9.98 9.52 29.21
CA TRP A 65 -11.38 9.48 29.65
C TRP A 65 -11.79 8.06 30.08
N TRP A 66 -11.37 7.05 29.31
CA TRP A 66 -11.65 5.65 29.63
C TRP A 66 -10.98 5.20 30.93
N GLU A 67 -9.73 5.59 31.16
CA GLU A 67 -9.00 5.32 32.41
C GLU A 67 -9.72 5.94 33.60
N GLN A 68 -10.14 7.21 33.48
CA GLN A 68 -10.86 7.91 34.54
C GLN A 68 -12.21 7.24 34.88
N ARG A 69 -12.91 6.66 33.89
CA ARG A 69 -14.20 6.00 34.10
C ARG A 69 -14.08 4.61 34.72
N ASN A 70 -13.01 3.88 34.42
CA ASN A 70 -12.86 2.49 34.86
C ASN A 70 -11.98 2.35 36.10
N SER A 71 -11.34 3.44 36.57
CA SER A 71 -10.38 3.42 37.70
C SER A 71 -9.27 2.37 37.55
N LEU A 72 -9.01 1.93 36.32
CA LEU A 72 -7.96 1.00 35.96
C LEU A 72 -6.82 1.83 35.37
N SER A 73 -5.78 2.07 36.18
CA SER A 73 -4.59 2.73 35.67
C SER A 73 -3.88 1.81 34.69
N ILE A 74 -3.20 2.38 33.68
CA ILE A 74 -2.31 1.61 32.79
C ILE A 74 -1.27 0.81 33.59
N ARG A 75 -0.90 1.29 34.78
CA ARG A 75 -0.05 0.57 35.75
C ARG A 75 -0.70 -0.69 36.32
N ASP A 76 -2.02 -0.70 36.49
CA ASP A 76 -2.79 -1.81 37.05
C ASP A 76 -3.28 -2.80 35.98
N LEU A 77 -3.24 -2.45 34.70
CA LEU A 77 -3.53 -3.38 33.60
C LEU A 77 -2.54 -4.56 33.53
N GLY A 78 -1.42 -4.48 34.26
CA GLY A 78 -0.50 -5.58 34.46
C GLY A 78 -0.05 -6.23 33.12
N PRO A 79 -0.03 -7.57 33.04
CA PRO A 79 0.44 -8.29 31.84
C PRO A 79 -0.36 -7.98 30.56
N ILE A 80 -1.62 -7.56 30.69
CA ILE A 80 -2.53 -7.32 29.55
C ILE A 80 -2.08 -6.07 28.77
N ALA A 81 -1.70 -4.99 29.47
CA ALA A 81 -1.17 -3.79 28.82
C ALA A 81 0.10 -4.10 28.03
N VAL A 82 0.98 -4.93 28.60
CA VAL A 82 2.21 -5.32 27.90
C VAL A 82 1.91 -6.20 26.69
N GLY A 83 0.94 -7.12 26.80
CA GLY A 83 0.45 -7.88 25.64
C GLY A 83 -0.07 -6.98 24.51
N PHE A 84 -0.83 -5.94 24.85
CA PHE A 84 -1.33 -4.97 23.87
C PHE A 84 -0.21 -4.16 23.21
N ALA A 85 0.78 -3.73 24.00
CA ALA A 85 1.97 -3.05 23.50
C ALA A 85 2.77 -3.95 22.52
N ILE A 86 2.91 -5.24 22.85
CA ILE A 86 3.61 -6.22 22.00
C ILE A 86 2.87 -6.44 20.68
N ILE A 87 1.53 -6.58 20.72
CA ILE A 87 0.72 -6.70 19.50
C ILE A 87 0.86 -5.45 18.62
N LEU A 88 0.86 -4.26 19.22
CA LEU A 88 1.06 -2.99 18.52
C LEU A 88 2.45 -2.90 17.89
N VAL A 89 3.51 -3.26 18.62
CA VAL A 89 4.89 -3.29 18.08
C VAL A 89 4.99 -4.29 16.94
N ALA A 90 4.43 -5.50 17.09
CA ALA A 90 4.39 -6.51 16.05
C ALA A 90 3.66 -6.00 14.80
N PHE A 91 2.55 -5.28 14.98
CA PHE A 91 1.78 -4.70 13.88
C PHE A 91 2.56 -3.60 13.15
N VAL A 92 3.24 -2.72 13.87
CA VAL A 92 4.10 -1.68 13.30
C VAL A 92 5.27 -2.30 12.53
N MET A 93 5.95 -3.29 13.11
CA MET A 93 7.02 -4.04 12.44
C MET A 93 6.51 -4.74 11.18
N TYR A 94 5.35 -5.38 11.25
CA TYR A 94 4.72 -6.01 10.09
C TYR A 94 4.44 -5.00 8.97
N GLN A 95 3.89 -3.83 9.30
CA GLN A 95 3.65 -2.79 8.30
C GLN A 95 4.96 -2.29 7.69
N ALA A 96 6.03 -2.12 8.49
CA ALA A 96 7.35 -1.72 7.99
C ALA A 96 7.94 -2.76 7.01
N ILE A 97 7.86 -4.05 7.35
CA ILE A 97 8.33 -5.13 6.45
C ILE A 97 7.50 -5.19 5.17
N ARG A 98 6.18 -5.04 5.28
CA ARG A 98 5.28 -5.00 4.11
C ARG A 98 5.53 -3.77 3.23
N GLN A 99 6.05 -2.67 3.78
CA GLN A 99 6.43 -1.49 3.01
C GLN A 99 7.70 -1.70 2.18
N MET A 100 8.62 -2.54 2.64
CA MET A 100 9.81 -2.93 1.87
C MET A 100 9.53 -3.95 0.76
N GLY A 101 8.25 -4.24 0.48
CA GLY A 101 7.85 -5.28 -0.46
C GLY A 101 7.87 -6.68 0.14
N GLY A 102 7.99 -6.81 1.47
CA GLY A 102 8.01 -8.09 2.15
C GLY A 102 6.67 -8.85 2.03
N SER A 103 6.76 -10.12 1.66
CA SER A 103 5.71 -11.12 1.77
C SER A 103 5.10 -11.22 3.17
N TRP A 104 3.92 -11.83 3.26
CA TRP A 104 3.28 -12.28 4.52
C TRP A 104 4.23 -13.06 5.45
N ALA A 105 5.33 -13.62 4.94
CA ALA A 105 6.41 -14.21 5.72
C ALA A 105 6.98 -13.28 6.80
N GLY A 106 7.10 -11.98 6.51
CA GLY A 106 7.59 -10.98 7.46
C GLY A 106 6.68 -10.81 8.68
N ALA A 107 5.38 -11.09 8.53
CA ALA A 107 4.41 -11.04 9.63
C ALA A 107 4.72 -12.11 10.69
N GLY A 108 5.01 -13.33 10.24
CA GLY A 108 5.32 -14.45 11.13
C GLY A 108 6.60 -14.22 11.93
N ILE A 109 7.64 -13.67 11.29
CA ILE A 109 8.92 -13.35 11.95
C ILE A 109 8.73 -12.23 12.97
N ALA A 110 8.02 -11.14 12.61
CA ALA A 110 7.76 -10.04 13.54
C ALA A 110 6.93 -10.50 14.75
N LEU A 111 5.92 -11.35 14.53
CA LEU A 111 5.08 -11.88 15.59
C LEU A 111 5.84 -12.86 16.50
N GLY A 112 6.66 -13.74 15.92
CA GLY A 112 7.55 -14.62 16.67
C GLY A 112 8.58 -13.86 17.51
N ALA A 113 9.21 -12.82 16.94
CA ALA A 113 10.15 -11.97 17.67
C ALA A 113 9.49 -11.20 18.82
N ALA A 114 8.27 -10.68 18.59
CA ALA A 114 7.50 -9.98 19.62
C ALA A 114 7.13 -10.89 20.80
N LEU A 115 6.73 -12.15 20.52
CA LEU A 115 6.48 -13.15 21.56
C LEU A 115 7.76 -13.55 22.32
N LEU A 116 8.90 -13.63 21.63
CA LEU A 116 10.19 -13.96 22.24
C LEU A 116 10.66 -12.85 23.19
N ILE A 117 10.50 -11.58 22.78
CA ILE A 117 10.76 -10.40 23.63
C ILE A 117 9.82 -10.39 24.84
N SER A 118 8.54 -10.75 24.68
CA SER A 118 7.59 -10.90 25.80
C SER A 118 8.10 -11.85 26.87
N LYS A 119 8.65 -12.99 26.43
CA LYS A 119 9.21 -14.00 27.35
C LYS A 119 10.47 -13.49 28.04
N LEU A 120 11.32 -12.76 27.32
CA LEU A 120 12.55 -12.18 27.86
C LEU A 120 12.28 -11.13 28.94
N LEU A 121 11.14 -10.42 28.84
CA LEU A 121 10.69 -9.42 29.81
C LEU A 121 10.11 -10.02 31.10
N GLY A 122 10.07 -11.35 31.23
CA GLY A 122 9.56 -12.01 32.44
C GLY A 122 8.05 -11.85 32.65
N LEU A 123 7.28 -11.67 31.57
CA LEU A 123 5.83 -11.70 31.67
C LEU A 123 5.36 -13.12 31.90
N ASP A 124 5.03 -13.43 33.16
CA ASP A 124 4.37 -14.66 33.55
C ASP A 124 2.95 -14.69 32.99
N TRP A 125 2.84 -15.14 31.75
CA TRP A 125 1.56 -15.47 31.14
C TRP A 125 0.96 -16.67 31.88
N ALA A 126 -0.30 -16.56 32.31
CA ALA A 126 -1.06 -17.67 32.92
C ALA A 126 -1.40 -18.81 31.94
N LEU A 127 -0.76 -18.82 30.77
CA LEU A 127 -0.86 -19.86 29.76
C LEU A 127 0.26 -20.88 30.02
N ASP A 128 -0.08 -22.16 29.88
CA ASP A 128 0.86 -23.26 30.06
C ASP A 128 2.14 -23.01 29.24
N GLN A 129 3.29 -23.01 29.92
CA GLN A 129 4.59 -22.69 29.31
C GLN A 129 4.89 -23.59 28.12
N GLN A 130 4.39 -24.84 28.12
CA GLN A 130 4.57 -25.77 27.02
C GLN A 130 3.85 -25.30 25.75
N LEU A 131 2.64 -24.77 25.89
CA LEU A 131 1.80 -24.29 24.80
C LEU A 131 2.38 -23.01 24.19
N LEU A 132 2.91 -22.13 25.05
CA LEU A 132 3.56 -20.90 24.62
C LEU A 132 4.89 -21.19 23.89
N HIS A 133 5.66 -22.18 24.35
CA HIS A 133 6.90 -22.57 23.68
C HIS A 133 6.64 -23.23 22.31
N ALA A 134 5.62 -24.09 22.23
CA ALA A 134 5.17 -24.69 20.97
C ALA A 134 4.64 -23.63 19.98
N ALA A 135 3.87 -22.65 20.46
CA ALA A 135 3.36 -21.58 19.61
C ALA A 135 4.50 -20.73 19.03
N ILE A 136 5.49 -20.36 19.84
CA ILE A 136 6.67 -19.60 19.40
C ILE A 136 7.47 -20.40 18.37
N SER A 137 7.78 -21.68 18.65
CA SER A 137 8.59 -22.48 17.73
C SER A 137 7.89 -22.67 16.38
N VAL A 138 6.59 -22.97 16.38
CA VAL A 138 5.81 -23.13 15.16
C VAL A 138 5.72 -21.83 14.36
N THR A 139 5.42 -20.70 14.98
CA THR A 139 5.36 -19.41 14.27
C THR A 139 6.71 -18.98 13.71
N LEU A 140 7.80 -19.23 14.43
CA LEU A 140 9.15 -18.89 13.98
C LEU A 140 9.60 -19.79 12.81
N ILE A 141 9.35 -21.10 12.89
CA ILE A 141 9.66 -22.05 11.82
C ILE A 141 8.87 -21.71 10.55
N VAL A 142 7.56 -21.50 10.66
CA VAL A 142 6.71 -21.13 9.52
C VAL A 142 7.13 -19.77 8.93
N GLY A 143 7.46 -18.79 9.78
CA GLY A 143 7.94 -17.49 9.35
C GLY A 143 9.26 -17.57 8.57
N ILE A 144 10.23 -18.33 9.09
CA ILE A 144 11.53 -18.55 8.42
C ILE A 144 11.34 -19.30 7.10
N LEU A 145 10.52 -20.36 7.09
CA LEU A 145 10.29 -21.15 5.88
C LEU A 145 9.63 -20.32 4.78
N ALA A 146 8.60 -19.54 5.14
CA ALA A 146 7.93 -18.63 4.22
C ALA A 146 8.88 -17.53 3.71
N PHE A 147 9.83 -17.08 4.54
CA PHE A 147 10.84 -16.09 4.16
C PHE A 147 11.86 -16.68 3.19
N LEU A 148 12.35 -17.89 3.45
CA LEU A 148 13.27 -18.61 2.55
C LEU A 148 12.63 -18.92 1.19
N LEU A 149 11.38 -19.41 1.17
CA LEU A 149 10.64 -19.61 -0.08
C LEU A 149 10.46 -18.31 -0.87
N HIS A 150 10.24 -17.20 -0.16
CA HIS A 150 10.05 -15.91 -0.80
C HIS A 150 11.36 -15.35 -1.37
N GLN A 151 12.48 -15.52 -0.67
CA GLN A 151 13.79 -15.15 -1.21
C GLN A 151 14.13 -15.95 -2.48
N MET A 152 13.79 -17.25 -2.52
CA MET A 152 13.94 -18.05 -3.75
C MET A 152 13.12 -17.50 -4.92
N TRP A 153 11.92 -16.96 -4.65
CA TRP A 153 11.04 -16.40 -5.69
C TRP A 153 11.40 -14.97 -6.12
N HIS A 154 12.19 -14.26 -5.32
CA HIS A 154 12.63 -12.89 -5.57
C HIS A 154 14.13 -12.82 -5.85
N ALA A 155 14.63 -13.70 -6.72
CA ALA A 155 15.85 -13.42 -7.45
C ALA A 155 15.71 -12.04 -8.13
N PRO A 156 16.66 -11.11 -7.90
CA PRO A 156 16.47 -9.70 -8.20
C PRO A 156 16.39 -9.46 -9.71
N SER A 157 15.18 -9.15 -10.16
CA SER A 157 14.97 -8.40 -11.40
C SER A 157 15.48 -6.97 -11.15
N LEU A 158 16.76 -6.72 -11.47
CA LEU A 158 17.44 -5.42 -11.40
C LEU A 158 16.53 -4.29 -11.94
N SER A 159 16.04 -3.45 -11.03
CA SER A 159 15.14 -2.34 -11.34
C SER A 159 15.95 -1.11 -11.77
N PRO A 160 15.75 -0.53 -12.97
CA PRO A 160 16.61 0.53 -13.48
C PRO A 160 16.23 1.88 -12.87
N ARG A 161 17.24 2.59 -12.38
CA ARG A 161 17.18 3.96 -11.84
C ARG A 161 16.70 4.91 -12.94
N HIS A 162 15.64 5.67 -12.64
CA HIS A 162 14.93 6.55 -13.57
C HIS A 162 15.85 7.68 -14.07
N VAL A 163 16.38 7.56 -15.29
CA VAL A 163 17.11 8.64 -15.97
C VAL A 163 16.09 9.46 -16.75
N ARG A 164 16.04 10.77 -16.50
CA ARG A 164 15.13 11.71 -17.15
C ARG A 164 15.50 11.84 -18.63
N VAL A 165 14.89 11.02 -19.49
CA VAL A 165 15.21 10.98 -20.92
C VAL A 165 14.72 12.25 -21.62
N PRO A 166 15.59 13.01 -22.32
CA PRO A 166 15.19 14.15 -23.14
C PRO A 166 14.31 13.70 -24.32
N LYS A 167 13.51 14.62 -24.83
CA LYS A 167 12.53 14.39 -25.90
C LYS A 167 13.26 14.20 -27.24
N VAL A 168 13.76 12.99 -27.49
CA VAL A 168 14.50 12.64 -28.71
C VAL A 168 13.52 12.26 -29.83
N ARG A 169 13.68 12.92 -30.99
CA ARG A 169 12.98 12.64 -32.25
C ARG A 169 13.35 11.22 -32.70
N TYR A 170 12.36 10.34 -32.83
CA TYR A 170 12.58 8.91 -33.09
C TYR A 170 13.00 8.67 -34.55
N ASP A 171 14.28 8.36 -34.77
CA ASP A 171 14.76 7.78 -36.01
C ASP A 171 14.56 6.26 -36.00
N MET A 172 13.72 5.77 -36.93
CA MET A 172 13.37 4.34 -37.07
C MET A 172 14.56 3.47 -37.52
N ARG A 173 15.63 4.07 -38.06
CA ARG A 173 16.82 3.34 -38.54
C ARG A 173 17.50 2.53 -37.42
N GLY A 174 17.44 3.00 -36.18
CA GLY A 174 18.02 2.30 -35.02
C GLY A 174 17.34 0.97 -34.68
N LEU A 175 16.05 0.80 -34.98
CA LEU A 175 15.31 -0.44 -34.66
C LEU A 175 15.71 -1.62 -35.56
N GLN A 176 15.99 -1.37 -36.84
CA GLN A 176 16.43 -2.43 -37.75
C GLN A 176 17.86 -2.91 -37.44
N GLN A 177 18.74 -2.00 -37.02
CA GLN A 177 20.11 -2.34 -36.65
C GLN A 177 20.16 -3.23 -35.40
N ASN A 178 19.26 -2.98 -34.43
CA ASN A 178 19.16 -3.80 -33.22
C ASN A 178 18.69 -5.24 -33.50
N ARG A 179 17.76 -5.44 -34.45
CA ARG A 179 17.36 -6.81 -34.85
C ARG A 179 18.51 -7.60 -35.46
N LYS A 180 19.40 -6.96 -36.23
CA LYS A 180 20.59 -7.61 -36.79
C LYS A 180 21.60 -7.98 -35.70
N LEU A 181 21.84 -7.09 -34.73
CA LEU A 181 22.73 -7.35 -33.61
C LEU A 181 22.23 -8.48 -32.70
N SER A 182 20.94 -8.51 -32.38
CA SER A 182 20.35 -9.60 -31.58
C SER A 182 20.52 -10.96 -32.27
N LYS A 183 20.23 -11.06 -33.57
CA LYS A 183 20.43 -12.30 -34.33
C LYS A 183 21.90 -12.74 -34.40
N GLN A 184 22.83 -11.79 -34.46
CA GLN A 184 24.26 -12.10 -34.44
C GLN A 184 24.72 -12.63 -33.08
N LEU A 185 24.21 -12.05 -31.99
CA LEU A 185 24.54 -12.50 -30.64
C LEU A 185 23.94 -13.87 -30.33
N ASP A 186 22.69 -14.13 -30.71
CA ASP A 186 22.07 -15.45 -30.53
C ASP A 186 22.90 -16.55 -31.21
N ARG A 187 23.36 -16.30 -32.44
CA ARG A 187 24.24 -17.25 -33.15
C ARG A 187 25.55 -17.50 -32.41
N ARG A 188 26.17 -16.45 -31.85
CA ARG A 188 27.42 -16.58 -31.09
C ARG A 188 27.23 -17.33 -29.76
N PHE A 189 26.10 -17.15 -29.08
CA PHE A 189 25.80 -17.89 -27.86
C PHE A 189 25.59 -19.37 -28.13
N VAL A 190 24.83 -19.72 -29.17
CA VAL A 190 24.63 -21.11 -29.59
C VAL A 190 25.97 -21.77 -29.98
N GLU A 191 26.86 -21.03 -30.64
CA GLU A 191 28.20 -21.53 -30.97
C GLU A 191 29.06 -21.73 -29.71
N LEU A 192 29.00 -20.80 -28.75
CA LEU A 192 29.74 -20.90 -27.49
C LEU A 192 29.27 -22.08 -26.63
N GLU A 193 27.96 -22.32 -26.59
CA GLU A 193 27.36 -23.46 -25.87
C GLU A 193 27.83 -24.80 -26.45
N ARG A 194 27.89 -24.91 -27.79
CA ARG A 194 28.47 -26.09 -28.44
C ARG A 194 29.96 -26.24 -28.13
N ARG A 195 30.73 -25.15 -28.10
CA ARG A 195 32.16 -25.18 -27.73
C ARG A 195 32.37 -25.56 -26.26
N SER A 196 31.55 -25.08 -25.33
CA SER A 196 31.68 -25.43 -23.91
C SER A 196 31.39 -26.90 -23.64
N GLN A 197 30.42 -27.49 -24.36
CA GLN A 197 30.16 -28.93 -24.28
C GLN A 197 31.36 -29.77 -24.73
N ASN A 198 32.12 -29.28 -25.73
CA ASN A 198 33.33 -29.93 -26.23
C ASN A 198 34.61 -29.57 -25.45
N ALA A 199 34.59 -28.49 -24.65
CA ALA A 199 35.77 -28.05 -23.89
C ALA A 199 36.07 -28.95 -22.68
N PHE A 200 35.09 -29.70 -22.18
CA PHE A 200 35.30 -30.68 -21.10
C PHE A 200 36.27 -31.81 -21.49
N THR A 201 36.49 -32.04 -22.79
CA THR A 201 37.45 -33.05 -23.28
C THR A 201 38.86 -32.49 -23.53
N LYS A 202 39.07 -31.17 -23.52
CA LYS A 202 40.38 -30.53 -23.76
C LYS A 202 40.61 -29.34 -22.82
N PRO A 203 41.38 -29.52 -21.73
CA PRO A 203 41.59 -28.46 -20.74
C PRO A 203 42.34 -27.23 -21.29
N ALA A 204 43.07 -27.35 -22.40
CA ALA A 204 43.73 -26.23 -23.07
C ALA A 204 42.75 -25.21 -23.68
N ASP A 205 41.52 -25.62 -24.04
CA ASP A 205 40.52 -24.74 -24.67
C ASP A 205 39.77 -23.87 -23.63
N VAL A 206 39.96 -24.16 -22.33
CA VAL A 206 39.27 -23.46 -21.23
C VAL A 206 39.73 -22.01 -21.10
N GLU A 207 41.02 -21.73 -21.29
CA GLU A 207 41.56 -20.36 -21.21
C GLU A 207 41.04 -19.46 -22.34
N GLU A 208 40.93 -19.99 -23.56
CA GLU A 208 40.36 -19.25 -24.69
C GLU A 208 38.87 -18.94 -24.47
N LEU A 209 38.13 -19.91 -23.92
CA LEU A 209 36.71 -19.76 -23.60
C LEU A 209 36.48 -18.69 -22.53
N VAL A 210 37.33 -18.64 -21.51
CA VAL A 210 37.29 -17.60 -20.46
C VAL A 210 37.61 -16.22 -21.04
N GLN A 211 38.63 -16.09 -21.91
CA GLN A 211 38.92 -14.82 -22.57
C GLN A 211 37.76 -14.36 -23.49
N GLN A 212 37.12 -15.29 -24.19
CA GLN A 212 35.98 -14.98 -25.05
C GLN A 212 34.75 -14.54 -24.24
N LEU A 213 34.48 -15.19 -23.09
CA LEU A 213 33.45 -14.76 -22.14
C LEU A 213 33.72 -13.37 -21.58
N GLN A 214 34.95 -13.08 -21.17
CA GLN A 214 35.34 -11.75 -20.67
C GLN A 214 35.13 -10.64 -21.71
N ARG A 215 35.32 -10.94 -23.01
CA ARG A 215 35.03 -9.98 -24.10
C ARG A 215 33.54 -9.81 -24.37
N MET A 216 32.69 -10.79 -24.04
CA MET A 216 31.24 -10.73 -24.27
C MET A 216 30.44 -10.13 -23.11
N LEU A 217 30.92 -10.29 -21.86
CA LEU A 217 30.29 -9.73 -20.66
C LEU A 217 29.97 -8.22 -20.73
N PRO A 218 30.87 -7.32 -21.21
CA PRO A 218 30.54 -5.90 -21.33
C PRO A 218 29.43 -5.63 -22.37
N ALA A 219 29.29 -6.47 -23.40
CA ALA A 219 28.20 -6.36 -24.37
C ALA A 219 26.84 -6.76 -23.76
N GLN A 220 26.83 -7.68 -22.79
CA GLN A 220 25.62 -8.07 -22.05
C GLN A 220 25.13 -6.93 -21.14
N GLY A 221 26.04 -6.17 -20.53
CA GLY A 221 25.71 -4.95 -19.79
C GLY A 221 24.97 -3.93 -20.66
N HIS A 222 25.46 -3.68 -21.89
CA HIS A 222 24.82 -2.76 -22.83
C HIS A 222 23.42 -3.21 -23.27
N LEU A 223 23.22 -4.51 -23.50
CA LEU A 223 21.89 -5.05 -23.84
C LEU A 223 20.89 -4.94 -22.70
N THR A 224 21.36 -5.18 -21.46
CA THR A 224 20.51 -5.10 -20.27
C THR A 224 20.04 -3.66 -20.03
N GLU A 225 20.94 -2.69 -20.20
CA GLU A 225 20.62 -1.27 -20.16
C GLU A 225 19.63 -0.86 -21.26
N ARG A 226 19.82 -1.35 -22.49
CA ARG A 226 18.90 -1.10 -23.61
C ARG A 226 17.51 -1.70 -23.37
N LEU A 227 17.41 -2.90 -22.83
CA LEU A 227 16.13 -3.52 -22.46
C LEU A 227 15.42 -2.74 -21.36
N ALA A 228 16.16 -2.26 -20.36
CA ALA A 228 15.64 -1.36 -19.34
C ALA A 228 15.04 -0.08 -19.95
N GLN A 229 15.77 0.57 -20.87
CA GLN A 229 15.28 1.76 -21.57
C GLN A 229 14.04 1.46 -22.43
N LEU A 230 13.97 0.30 -23.09
CA LEU A 230 12.79 -0.10 -23.85
C LEU A 230 11.57 -0.33 -22.96
N ARG A 231 11.75 -0.96 -21.79
CA ARG A 231 10.68 -1.15 -20.80
C ARG A 231 10.17 0.19 -20.26
N GLU A 232 11.06 1.12 -19.94
CA GLU A 232 10.70 2.46 -19.50
C GLU A 232 9.90 3.21 -20.57
N LYS A 233 10.33 3.13 -21.85
CA LYS A 233 9.60 3.73 -22.97
C LYS A 233 8.22 3.10 -23.14
N ALA A 234 8.10 1.78 -23.06
CA ALA A 234 6.82 1.08 -23.13
C ALA A 234 5.88 1.50 -21.98
N TYR A 235 6.42 1.68 -20.76
CA TYR A 235 5.66 2.16 -19.62
C TYR A 235 5.13 3.58 -19.82
N ARG A 236 5.98 4.51 -20.28
CA ARG A 236 5.57 5.90 -20.56
C ARG A 236 4.52 5.98 -21.68
N LEU A 237 4.63 5.14 -22.71
CA LEU A 237 3.61 5.04 -23.75
C LEU A 237 2.28 4.55 -23.17
N ARG A 238 2.32 3.56 -22.28
CA ARG A 238 1.13 3.06 -21.60
C ARG A 238 0.47 4.15 -20.74
N GLU A 239 1.24 4.89 -19.94
CA GLU A 239 0.71 6.01 -19.14
C GLU A 239 0.09 7.09 -20.02
N GLY A 240 0.75 7.48 -21.11
CA GLY A 240 0.21 8.46 -22.05
C GLY A 240 -1.05 7.98 -22.80
N HIS A 241 -1.22 6.66 -22.98
CA HIS A 241 -2.43 6.08 -23.54
C HIS A 241 -3.56 6.05 -22.51
N VAL A 242 -3.26 5.68 -21.26
CA VAL A 242 -4.24 5.70 -20.15
C VAL A 242 -4.75 7.13 -19.91
N ALA A 243 -3.85 8.12 -19.88
CA ALA A 243 -4.22 9.52 -19.72
C ALA A 243 -5.16 10.00 -20.85
N ARG A 244 -4.86 9.66 -22.11
CA ARG A 244 -5.72 9.99 -23.25
C ARG A 244 -7.07 9.27 -23.21
N ILE A 245 -7.11 8.01 -22.77
CA ILE A 245 -8.38 7.28 -22.59
C ILE A 245 -9.23 7.95 -21.53
N GLU A 246 -8.64 8.39 -20.41
CA GLU A 246 -9.36 9.06 -19.34
C GLU A 246 -9.85 10.45 -19.76
N GLU A 247 -9.06 11.18 -20.54
CA GLU A 247 -9.47 12.45 -21.15
C GLU A 247 -10.67 12.24 -22.09
N LEU A 248 -10.59 11.27 -23.00
CA LEU A 248 -11.71 10.89 -23.88
C LEU A 248 -12.94 10.47 -23.08
N ARG A 249 -12.78 9.73 -21.98
CA ARG A 249 -13.88 9.35 -21.08
C ARG A 249 -14.53 10.57 -20.45
N SER A 250 -13.73 11.55 -20.03
CA SER A 250 -14.22 12.80 -19.42
C SER A 250 -14.99 13.67 -20.42
N ILE A 251 -14.52 13.74 -21.67
CA ILE A 251 -15.19 14.45 -22.77
C ILE A 251 -16.48 13.72 -23.16
N ALA A 252 -16.40 12.40 -23.34
CA ALA A 252 -17.55 11.57 -23.65
C ALA A 252 -18.62 11.70 -22.57
N GLY A 253 -18.25 11.74 -21.28
CA GLY A 253 -19.19 11.93 -20.17
C GLY A 253 -20.11 13.15 -20.32
N ARG A 254 -19.61 14.24 -20.94
CA ARG A 254 -20.34 15.50 -21.15
C ARG A 254 -21.18 15.54 -22.43
N MET A 255 -21.03 14.56 -23.33
CA MET A 255 -21.76 14.52 -24.60
C MET A 255 -23.19 13.98 -24.43
N PRO A 256 -24.15 14.44 -25.25
CA PRO A 256 -25.49 13.86 -25.31
C PRO A 256 -25.44 12.40 -25.79
N ALA A 257 -26.46 11.61 -25.46
CA ALA A 257 -26.48 10.17 -25.71
C ALA A 257 -26.32 9.81 -27.20
N GLU A 258 -26.88 10.62 -28.11
CA GLU A 258 -26.77 10.41 -29.55
C GLU A 258 -25.33 10.60 -30.06
N ALA A 259 -24.64 11.65 -29.61
CA ALA A 259 -23.24 11.90 -29.97
C ALA A 259 -22.31 10.79 -29.44
N LYS A 260 -22.59 10.25 -28.23
CA LYS A 260 -21.86 9.09 -27.69
C LYS A 260 -21.97 7.86 -28.60
N ARG A 261 -23.17 7.58 -29.13
CA ARG A 261 -23.41 6.44 -30.04
C ARG A 261 -22.67 6.61 -31.37
N GLN A 262 -22.67 7.83 -31.94
CA GLN A 262 -21.93 8.12 -33.17
C GLN A 262 -20.41 7.99 -32.98
N LEU A 263 -19.86 8.55 -31.88
CA LEU A 263 -18.44 8.43 -31.55
C LEU A 263 -18.03 6.96 -31.36
N ALA A 264 -18.85 6.16 -30.66
CA ALA A 264 -18.59 4.73 -30.49
C ALA A 264 -18.57 3.97 -31.82
N LYS A 265 -19.45 4.33 -32.78
CA LYS A 265 -19.47 3.75 -34.12
C LYS A 265 -18.21 4.11 -34.92
N GLN A 266 -17.83 5.38 -34.92
CA GLN A 266 -16.61 5.85 -35.60
C GLN A 266 -15.34 5.20 -35.03
N LEU A 267 -15.24 5.10 -33.70
CA LEU A 267 -14.11 4.41 -33.07
C LEU A 267 -14.08 2.94 -33.49
N ARG A 268 -15.23 2.25 -33.50
CA ARG A 268 -15.31 0.84 -33.93
C ARG A 268 -14.86 0.65 -35.37
N GLU A 269 -15.28 1.54 -36.27
CA GLU A 269 -14.86 1.53 -37.68
C GLU A 269 -13.34 1.76 -37.81
N GLN A 270 -12.78 2.77 -37.12
CA GLN A 270 -11.34 3.04 -37.14
C GLN A 270 -10.51 1.87 -36.56
N TYR A 271 -10.96 1.26 -35.46
CA TYR A 271 -10.28 0.09 -34.89
C TYR A 271 -10.33 -1.12 -35.83
N SER A 272 -11.43 -1.30 -36.57
CA SER A 272 -11.55 -2.38 -37.56
C SER A 272 -10.62 -2.17 -38.76
N GLN A 273 -10.42 -0.93 -39.21
CA GLN A 273 -9.46 -0.60 -40.27
C GLN A 273 -8.00 -0.87 -39.85
N LEU A 274 -7.70 -0.76 -38.56
CA LEU A 274 -6.37 -1.05 -38.01
C LEU A 274 -6.08 -2.54 -37.82
N GLY A 275 -7.04 -3.43 -38.12
CA GLY A 275 -6.87 -4.88 -37.95
C GLY A 275 -6.68 -5.32 -36.49
N LEU A 276 -7.00 -4.46 -35.53
CA LEU A 276 -6.97 -4.81 -34.11
C LEU A 276 -8.24 -5.61 -33.79
N ALA A 277 -8.08 -6.76 -33.13
CA ALA A 277 -9.18 -7.65 -32.77
C ALA A 277 -10.34 -6.88 -32.09
N PRO A 278 -11.61 -7.27 -32.33
CA PRO A 278 -12.76 -6.50 -31.92
C PRO A 278 -12.77 -6.23 -30.42
N PHE A 279 -12.88 -4.94 -30.06
CA PHE A 279 -13.01 -4.45 -28.71
C PHE A 279 -14.20 -5.15 -28.01
N ILE A 280 -13.93 -5.91 -26.94
CA ILE A 280 -14.98 -6.49 -26.10
C ILE A 280 -15.64 -5.33 -25.34
N PRO A 281 -16.91 -4.98 -25.61
CA PRO A 281 -17.55 -3.85 -24.96
C PRO A 281 -17.65 -4.13 -23.45
N ILE A 282 -17.07 -3.24 -22.63
CA ILE A 282 -17.21 -3.31 -21.18
C ILE A 282 -18.68 -2.96 -20.85
N PRO A 283 -19.48 -3.87 -20.25
CA PRO A 283 -20.92 -3.71 -20.09
C PRO A 283 -21.32 -2.61 -19.08
N SER A 284 -20.37 -1.88 -18.47
CA SER A 284 -20.63 -0.93 -17.38
C SER A 284 -21.04 0.49 -17.82
N LEU A 285 -21.08 0.79 -19.13
CA LEU A 285 -21.39 2.13 -19.64
C LEU A 285 -22.87 2.38 -19.98
N ASN A 286 -23.73 1.36 -19.97
CA ASN A 286 -25.15 1.48 -20.33
C ASN A 286 -26.13 1.46 -19.15
N ARG A 287 -25.65 1.50 -17.90
CA ARG A 287 -26.52 1.52 -16.70
C ARG A 287 -26.54 2.92 -16.08
N CYS A 288 -27.20 3.87 -16.72
CA CYS A 288 -27.76 5.05 -16.03
C CYS A 288 -29.19 4.69 -15.63
N PRO A 289 -29.56 4.70 -14.33
CA PRO A 289 -30.95 4.57 -13.93
C PRO A 289 -31.65 5.90 -14.20
N ASP A 290 -32.39 5.97 -15.31
CA ASP A 290 -33.38 7.00 -15.51
C ASP A 290 -34.57 6.73 -14.58
N SER A 291 -35.03 7.77 -13.89
CA SER A 291 -36.28 7.86 -13.10
C SER A 291 -36.39 7.04 -11.79
N LEU A 292 -36.11 7.70 -10.66
CA LEU A 292 -36.71 7.38 -9.36
C LEU A 292 -37.69 8.52 -9.02
N THR A 293 -38.95 8.30 -9.40
CA THR A 293 -40.11 9.08 -8.95
C THR A 293 -40.25 8.90 -7.43
N MET A 294 -40.13 10.00 -6.69
CA MET A 294 -40.49 10.09 -5.26
C MET A 294 -42.01 10.04 -5.11
N PRO A 295 -42.59 9.14 -4.29
CA PRO A 295 -43.93 9.31 -3.80
C PRO A 295 -43.96 10.17 -2.53
N SER A 296 -45.02 10.97 -2.48
CA SER A 296 -45.47 11.92 -1.48
C SER A 296 -45.65 11.37 -0.05
N VAL A 297 -45.21 12.19 0.91
CA VAL A 297 -45.91 12.69 2.13
C VAL A 297 -47.06 11.86 2.73
N VAL A 298 -47.04 11.74 4.07
CA VAL A 298 -48.14 11.73 5.10
C VAL A 298 -47.90 10.65 6.19
N PRO A 299 -48.20 10.85 7.50
CA PRO A 299 -47.89 11.96 8.42
C PRO A 299 -47.25 11.46 9.76
N ARG A 300 -46.99 12.40 10.66
CA ARG A 300 -46.55 12.18 12.06
C ARG A 300 -47.56 11.36 12.88
N SER A 301 -47.05 10.39 13.65
CA SER A 301 -47.65 10.00 14.92
C SER A 301 -46.56 9.82 15.98
N THR A 302 -46.84 10.46 17.11
CA THR A 302 -46.18 10.41 18.41
C THR A 302 -46.14 9.00 18.96
N PHE A 303 -45.00 8.52 19.48
CA PHE A 303 -45.00 7.56 20.60
C PHE A 303 -43.75 7.64 21.46
N SER A 304 -44.03 7.61 22.75
CA SER A 304 -43.21 7.74 23.94
C SER A 304 -42.03 6.75 24.05
N CYS A 305 -40.98 7.21 24.73
CA CYS A 305 -39.98 6.36 25.39
C CYS A 305 -40.62 5.45 26.45
N PRO A 306 -40.05 4.25 26.66
CA PRO A 306 -39.47 4.04 27.98
C PRO A 306 -38.09 3.37 27.96
N LEU A 307 -37.25 3.98 28.78
CA LEU A 307 -36.12 3.49 29.57
C LEU A 307 -36.13 1.98 29.91
N ILE A 308 -35.25 1.15 29.31
CA ILE A 308 -34.84 -0.18 29.83
C ILE A 308 -33.36 -0.50 29.46
N HIS A 309 -32.55 -0.71 30.49
CA HIS A 309 -31.23 -1.40 30.67
C HIS A 309 -30.18 -1.59 29.54
N PRO A 310 -28.88 -1.32 29.82
CA PRO A 310 -27.75 -1.75 29.00
C PRO A 310 -27.01 -2.93 29.65
N LEU A 311 -27.39 -4.18 29.35
CA LEU A 311 -26.57 -5.34 29.73
C LEU A 311 -26.92 -6.60 28.90
N MET A 312 -26.75 -6.52 27.57
CA MET A 312 -26.61 -7.71 26.70
C MET A 312 -26.28 -7.26 25.27
N LEU A 313 -25.00 -6.99 24.99
CA LEU A 313 -24.50 -6.96 23.61
C LEU A 313 -23.00 -7.25 23.54
N LEU A 314 -22.63 -8.41 24.07
CA LEU A 314 -21.41 -9.12 23.70
C LEU A 314 -21.87 -10.54 23.34
N ILE A 315 -21.35 -11.11 22.24
CA ILE A 315 -21.74 -12.38 21.59
C ILE A 315 -22.74 -12.20 20.42
N HIS A 316 -22.28 -11.56 19.35
CA HIS A 316 -22.51 -12.03 17.97
C HIS A 316 -21.60 -11.28 16.99
N LEU A 317 -20.31 -11.63 16.96
CA LEU A 317 -19.42 -11.30 15.85
C LEU A 317 -19.64 -12.32 14.73
N ARG A 318 -20.54 -12.01 13.79
CA ARG A 318 -20.49 -12.55 12.42
C ARG A 318 -19.83 -11.52 11.49
N PRO A 319 -19.14 -11.97 10.43
CA PRO A 319 -18.24 -11.13 9.64
C PRO A 319 -19.05 -10.19 8.76
N PHE A 320 -18.81 -8.88 8.90
CA PHE A 320 -19.32 -7.89 7.96
C PHE A 320 -18.44 -7.85 6.70
N PRO A 321 -19.03 -7.86 5.49
CA PRO A 321 -18.29 -7.63 4.25
C PRO A 321 -17.99 -6.13 4.10
N LEU A 322 -16.74 -5.82 3.77
CA LEU A 322 -16.26 -4.49 3.40
C LEU A 322 -16.96 -4.00 2.12
N ILE A 323 -18.05 -3.25 2.28
CA ILE A 323 -18.68 -2.49 1.20
C ILE A 323 -18.00 -1.12 1.10
N LEU A 324 -17.26 -0.96 -0.01
CA LEU A 324 -17.22 0.20 -0.90
C LEU A 324 -17.46 1.59 -0.26
N LEU A 325 -16.39 2.29 0.15
CA LEU A 325 -16.45 3.73 0.40
C LEU A 325 -16.01 4.50 -0.85
N HIS A 326 -16.99 5.25 -1.35
CA HIS A 326 -16.98 6.16 -2.48
C HIS A 326 -15.76 7.10 -2.50
N PHE A 327 -15.09 7.14 -3.64
CA PHE A 327 -13.98 8.03 -3.95
C PHE A 327 -14.54 9.44 -4.26
N CYS A 328 -14.39 10.39 -3.35
CA CYS A 328 -14.75 11.78 -3.60
C CYS A 328 -13.60 12.49 -4.32
N HIS A 329 -13.75 12.67 -5.63
CA HIS A 329 -12.77 13.26 -6.54
C HIS A 329 -12.73 14.80 -6.36
N ARG A 330 -11.68 15.33 -5.71
CA ARG A 330 -11.39 16.78 -5.71
C ARG A 330 -10.84 17.18 -7.08
N ARG A 331 -11.46 18.19 -7.71
CA ARG A 331 -10.96 18.83 -8.96
C ARG A 331 -9.72 19.69 -8.64
N PRO A 332 -8.71 19.77 -9.53
CA PRO A 332 -7.67 20.78 -9.44
C PRO A 332 -8.20 22.17 -9.83
N PRO A 333 -7.58 23.26 -9.35
CA PRO A 333 -8.02 24.63 -9.62
C PRO A 333 -7.83 24.98 -11.11
N ARG A 334 -8.87 25.59 -11.68
CA ARG A 334 -8.89 26.20 -13.01
C ARG A 334 -7.89 27.36 -13.00
N ARG A 335 -6.86 27.32 -13.85
CA ARG A 335 -6.11 28.53 -14.21
C ARG A 335 -7.00 29.37 -15.11
N GLU A 336 -7.46 30.51 -14.61
CA GLU A 336 -8.03 31.56 -15.43
C GLU A 336 -6.89 32.19 -16.25
N GLY A 337 -6.93 31.99 -17.56
CA GLY A 337 -6.14 32.79 -18.49
C GLY A 337 -6.84 34.13 -18.65
N GLY A 338 -6.16 35.21 -18.26
CA GLY A 338 -6.58 36.57 -18.57
C GLY A 338 -6.45 36.86 -20.07
N PRO A 339 -7.19 37.86 -20.60
CA PRO A 339 -7.15 38.23 -22.00
C PRO A 339 -5.82 38.90 -22.36
N LEU A 340 -5.25 38.49 -23.50
CA LEU A 340 -4.21 39.25 -24.18
C LEU A 340 -4.89 40.44 -24.88
N GLY A 341 -4.56 41.65 -24.41
CA GLY A 341 -4.67 42.87 -25.18
C GLY A 341 -3.36 43.16 -25.91
#